data_AF-A0A7J9Y4W3-F1
#
_entry.id   AF-A0A7J9Y4W3-F1
#
_cell.length_a   1.000
_cell.length_b   1.000
_cell.length_c   1.000
_cell.angle_alpha   90.00
_cell.angle_beta   90.00
_cell.angle_gamma   90.00
#
_symmetry.space_group_name_H-M   'P 1'
#
loop_
_entity.id
_entity.type
_entity.pdbx_description
1 polymer ?
#
loop_
_entity_poly.entity_id
_entity_poly.type
_entity_poly.pdbx_seq_one_letter_code
_entity_poly.pdbx_strand_id
1 'polypeptide(L)'
;EVPTATDGVVPFQRIGVVEVPGLGPLDVWWLDSYGGGVFLPVKDASPDTYGGGRYLLDTVKGADLGGDAGRLVIDLNFAYNPSCAYDPAWACPLAPPGNVLLAPLRAGELTYP
;
A
#
# COMPACT_ATOMS: atom_id res chain seq x y z
N GLU A 1 12.74 6.86 -0.61
CA GLU A 1 12.29 7.53 0.62
C GLU A 1 10.81 7.85 0.50
N VAL A 2 9.99 7.43 1.48
CA VAL A 2 8.57 7.76 1.54
C VAL A 2 8.30 8.51 2.84
N PRO A 3 7.67 9.70 2.81
CA PRO A 3 7.36 10.45 4.02
C PRO A 3 6.36 9.69 4.92
N THR A 4 6.56 9.75 6.23
CA THR A 4 5.54 9.37 7.22
C THR A 4 5.19 10.58 8.09
N ALA A 5 3.98 10.57 8.68
CA ALA A 5 3.42 11.72 9.37
C ALA A 5 4.07 12.05 10.72
N THR A 6 4.80 11.11 11.37
CA THR A 6 5.24 11.34 12.77
C THR A 6 6.59 10.76 13.20
N ASP A 7 7.24 9.82 12.50
CA ASP A 7 8.42 9.11 13.06
C ASP A 7 9.68 9.06 12.15
N GLY A 8 9.85 10.04 11.28
CA GLY A 8 11.04 10.16 10.42
C GLY A 8 10.89 9.52 9.03
N VAL A 9 12.01 9.34 8.32
CA VAL A 9 12.06 8.77 6.97
C VAL A 9 12.06 7.25 7.08
N VAL A 10 10.98 6.62 6.62
CA VAL A 10 10.97 5.16 6.47
C VAL A 10 11.71 4.81 5.18
N PRO A 11 12.81 4.04 5.26
CA PRO A 11 13.58 3.67 4.08
C PRO A 11 12.78 2.69 3.23
N PHE A 12 12.20 3.21 2.16
CA PHE A 12 11.65 2.40 1.08
C PHE A 12 12.53 2.52 -0.16
N GLN A 13 12.84 1.37 -0.73
CA GLN A 13 13.48 1.24 -2.03
C GLN A 13 12.45 0.72 -3.05
N ARG A 14 12.33 1.38 -4.20
CA ARG A 14 11.53 0.85 -5.30
C ARG A 14 12.24 -0.37 -5.88
N ILE A 15 11.59 -1.52 -5.88
CA ILE A 15 12.14 -2.80 -6.37
C ILE A 15 11.50 -3.28 -7.66
N GLY A 16 10.39 -2.67 -8.08
CA GLY A 16 9.74 -3.03 -9.33
C GLY A 16 8.49 -2.22 -9.63
N VAL A 17 7.76 -2.67 -10.65
CA VAL A 17 6.47 -2.15 -11.06
C VAL A 17 5.58 -3.33 -11.39
N VAL A 18 4.32 -3.25 -11.00
CA VAL A 18 3.27 -4.15 -11.47
C VAL A 18 2.30 -3.37 -12.34
N GLU A 19 1.94 -3.94 -13.48
CA GLU A 19 0.84 -3.43 -14.31
C GLU A 19 -0.47 -4.02 -13.80
N VAL A 20 -1.39 -3.18 -13.34
CA VAL A 20 -2.73 -3.59 -12.94
C VAL A 20 -3.68 -3.39 -14.12
N PRO A 21 -4.25 -4.47 -14.70
CA PRO A 21 -5.12 -4.36 -15.86
C PRO A 21 -6.27 -3.37 -15.65
N GLY A 22 -6.36 -2.36 -16.51
CA GLY A 22 -7.40 -1.34 -16.47
C GLY A 22 -7.23 -0.24 -15.42
N LEU A 23 -6.20 -0.31 -14.57
CA LEU A 23 -5.89 0.72 -13.56
C LEU A 23 -4.53 1.39 -13.78
N GLY A 24 -3.58 0.69 -14.39
CA GLY A 24 -2.25 1.20 -14.73
C GLY A 24 -1.16 0.68 -13.79
N PRO A 25 0.04 1.30 -13.84
CA PRO A 25 1.19 0.84 -13.08
C PRO A 25 1.09 1.19 -11.60
N LEU A 26 1.63 0.33 -10.74
CA LEU A 26 1.91 0.60 -9.33
C LEU A 26 3.37 0.26 -9.03
N ASP A 27 4.09 1.17 -8.37
CA ASP A 27 5.45 0.87 -7.92
C ASP A 27 5.42 -0.11 -6.74
N VAL A 28 6.28 -1.13 -6.80
CA VAL A 28 6.48 -2.11 -5.74
C VAL A 28 7.70 -1.69 -4.92
N TRP A 29 7.54 -1.65 -3.59
CA TRP A 29 8.54 -1.14 -2.68
C TRP A 29 9.08 -2.25 -1.77
N TRP A 30 10.34 -2.15 -1.40
CA TRP A 30 10.94 -2.87 -0.28
C TRP A 30 11.05 -1.91 0.90
N LEU A 31 10.46 -2.29 2.03
CA LEU A 31 10.65 -1.65 3.32
C LEU A 31 11.94 -2.18 3.94
N ASP A 32 12.86 -1.30 4.34
CA ASP A 32 14.15 -1.70 4.96
C ASP A 32 14.10 -1.72 6.51
N SER A 33 12.91 -1.59 7.09
CA SER A 33 12.68 -1.63 8.55
C SER A 33 12.08 -2.96 8.99
N TYR A 34 12.10 -3.27 10.30
CA TYR A 34 11.45 -4.45 10.90
C TYR A 34 11.87 -5.82 10.32
N GLY A 35 13.09 -5.93 9.78
CA GLY A 35 13.56 -7.15 9.10
C GLY A 35 13.23 -7.20 7.61
N GLY A 36 12.48 -6.21 7.12
CA GLY A 36 12.21 -5.92 5.73
C GLY A 36 11.05 -6.70 5.13
N GLY A 37 10.54 -6.18 4.02
CA GLY A 37 9.42 -6.80 3.31
C GLY A 37 8.97 -6.03 2.08
N VAL A 38 8.31 -6.74 1.16
CA VAL A 38 7.57 -6.14 0.05
C VAL A 38 6.37 -5.38 0.59
N PHE A 39 6.20 -4.17 0.05
CA PHE A 39 5.16 -3.22 0.39
C PHE A 39 4.56 -2.61 -0.88
N LEU A 40 3.24 -2.56 -0.95
CA LEU A 40 2.50 -2.02 -2.09
C LEU A 40 1.35 -1.14 -1.60
N PRO A 41 1.57 0.17 -1.39
CA PRO A 41 0.50 1.09 -1.05
C PRO A 41 -0.28 1.46 -2.32
N VAL A 42 -1.54 1.85 -2.16
CA VAL A 42 -2.35 2.39 -3.25
C VAL A 42 -3.25 3.49 -2.71
N LYS A 43 -3.29 4.61 -3.40
CA LYS A 43 -4.34 5.62 -3.26
C LYS A 43 -5.09 5.69 -4.58
N ASP A 44 -6.40 5.86 -4.53
CA ASP A 44 -7.23 5.87 -5.71
C ASP A 44 -8.34 6.93 -5.61
N ALA A 45 -9.17 7.05 -6.65
CA ALA A 45 -10.21 8.07 -6.73
C ALA A 45 -11.53 7.69 -6.01
N SER A 46 -11.60 6.57 -5.30
CA SER A 46 -12.82 6.13 -4.60
C SER A 46 -13.14 7.02 -3.40
N PRO A 47 -14.37 7.55 -3.29
CA PRO A 47 -14.76 8.47 -2.22
C PRO A 47 -15.05 7.78 -0.88
N ASP A 48 -15.25 6.46 -0.90
CA ASP A 48 -15.71 5.61 0.20
C ASP A 48 -14.57 4.78 0.83
N THR A 49 -13.32 5.16 0.58
CA THR A 49 -12.12 4.52 1.15
C THR A 49 -11.31 5.52 1.96
N TYR A 50 -10.40 5.05 2.82
CA TYR A 50 -9.59 5.93 3.65
C TYR A 50 -8.76 6.89 2.78
N GLY A 51 -8.87 8.21 3.04
CA GLY A 51 -8.28 9.25 2.18
C GLY A 51 -6.74 9.24 2.09
N GLY A 52 -6.07 8.55 3.02
CA GLY A 52 -4.62 8.29 2.98
C GLY A 52 -4.21 7.15 2.03
N GLY A 53 -5.17 6.34 1.56
CA GLY A 53 -4.94 5.14 0.76
C GLY A 53 -5.05 3.85 1.57
N ARG A 54 -4.81 2.73 0.90
CA ARG A 54 -4.88 1.35 1.41
C ARG A 54 -3.60 0.60 1.05
N TYR A 55 -3.38 -0.57 1.64
CA TYR A 55 -2.24 -1.42 1.32
C TYR A 55 -2.69 -2.71 0.65
N LEU A 56 -2.06 -3.05 -0.47
CA LEU A 56 -2.27 -4.30 -1.21
C LEU A 56 -1.32 -5.40 -0.73
N LEU A 57 -0.12 -5.01 -0.27
CA LEU A 57 0.89 -5.89 0.30
C LEU A 57 1.59 -5.18 1.46
N ASP A 58 1.77 -5.88 2.58
CA ASP A 58 2.63 -5.50 3.69
C ASP A 58 3.20 -6.79 4.32
N THR A 59 4.15 -7.39 3.61
CA THR A 59 4.69 -8.72 3.96
C THR A 59 5.44 -8.73 5.29
N VAL A 60 6.00 -7.60 5.73
CA VAL A 60 6.66 -7.52 7.05
C VAL A 60 5.65 -7.66 8.19
N LYS A 61 4.38 -7.30 7.93
CA LYS A 61 3.25 -7.52 8.86
C LYS A 61 2.46 -8.78 8.55
N GLY A 62 2.91 -9.61 7.60
CA GLY A 62 2.22 -10.81 7.15
C GLY A 62 0.87 -10.54 6.47
N ALA A 63 0.67 -9.33 5.95
CA ALA A 63 -0.53 -8.97 5.20
C ALA A 63 -0.27 -9.15 3.69
N ASP A 64 -0.21 -10.41 3.28
CA ASP A 64 -0.08 -10.83 1.89
C ASP A 64 -0.65 -12.25 1.70
N LEU A 65 -0.85 -12.64 0.44
CA LEU A 65 -1.36 -13.97 0.07
C LEU A 65 -0.24 -14.92 -0.42
N GLY A 66 1.01 -14.60 -0.10
CA GLY A 66 2.19 -15.34 -0.51
C GLY A 66 2.73 -14.96 -1.89
N GLY A 67 3.82 -15.64 -2.25
CA GLY A 67 4.56 -15.44 -3.48
C GLY A 67 5.90 -16.16 -3.42
N ASP A 68 6.73 -15.94 -4.45
CA ASP A 68 8.11 -16.39 -4.51
C ASP A 68 8.99 -15.32 -5.17
N ALA A 69 10.28 -15.64 -5.38
CA ALA A 69 11.25 -14.71 -5.95
C ALA A 69 10.90 -14.23 -7.38
N GLY A 70 10.05 -14.97 -8.11
CA GLY A 70 9.63 -14.63 -9.47
C GLY A 70 8.18 -14.17 -9.58
N ARG A 71 7.38 -14.25 -8.50
CA ARG A 71 5.95 -13.97 -8.54
C ARG A 71 5.41 -13.38 -7.23
N LEU A 72 4.61 -12.33 -7.36
CA LEU A 72 3.77 -11.80 -6.27
C LEU A 72 2.30 -12.12 -6.55
N VAL A 73 1.52 -12.38 -5.50
CA VAL A 73 0.06 -12.44 -5.56
C VAL A 73 -0.48 -11.09 -5.10
N ILE A 74 -1.13 -10.36 -6.01
CA ILE A 74 -1.81 -9.11 -5.69
C ILE A 74 -3.30 -9.33 -5.92
N ASP A 75 -4.04 -9.44 -4.81
CA ASP A 75 -5.50 -9.48 -4.83
C ASP A 75 -6.03 -8.12 -4.41
N LEU A 76 -6.69 -7.43 -5.33
CA LEU A 76 -7.28 -6.11 -5.09
C LEU A 76 -8.37 -6.15 -4.01
N ASN A 77 -9.00 -7.30 -3.78
CA ASN A 77 -9.98 -7.49 -2.70
C ASN A 77 -9.33 -7.56 -1.32
N PHE A 78 -8.02 -7.80 -1.25
CA PHE A 78 -7.26 -7.83 -0.01
C PHE A 78 -6.72 -6.44 0.39
N ALA A 79 -7.01 -5.40 -0.39
CA ALA A 79 -6.63 -4.04 -0.03
C ALA A 79 -7.28 -3.65 1.30
N TYR A 80 -6.48 -3.27 2.29
CA TYR A 80 -6.95 -2.98 3.65
C TYR A 80 -6.53 -1.59 4.12
N ASN A 81 -7.26 -1.06 5.10
CA ASN A 81 -6.96 0.25 5.67
C ASN A 81 -5.74 0.20 6.59
N PRO A 82 -4.83 1.18 6.54
CA PRO A 82 -3.70 1.24 7.46
C PRO A 82 -4.17 1.58 8.89
N SER A 83 -3.37 1.29 9.92
CA SER A 83 -3.79 1.45 11.33
C SER A 83 -4.20 2.87 11.72
N CYS A 84 -3.59 3.89 11.10
CA CYS A 84 -3.95 5.30 11.23
C CYS A 84 -5.33 5.66 10.67
N ALA A 85 -5.99 4.76 9.93
CA ALA A 85 -7.39 4.91 9.56
C ALA A 85 -8.32 4.75 10.76
N TYR A 86 -7.90 4.03 11.80
CA TYR A 86 -8.72 3.75 12.99
C TYR A 86 -8.29 4.54 14.23
N ASP A 87 -7.00 4.88 14.34
CA ASP A 87 -6.49 5.65 15.46
C ASP A 87 -5.37 6.61 14.98
N PRO A 88 -5.57 7.94 15.08
CA PRO A 88 -4.61 8.94 14.60
C PRO A 88 -3.29 8.95 15.40
N ALA A 89 -3.19 8.21 16.51
CA ALA A 89 -1.94 8.04 17.23
C ALA A 89 -0.89 7.25 16.42
N TRP A 90 -1.29 6.51 15.38
CA TRP A 90 -0.36 5.74 14.54
C TRP A 90 0.18 6.52 13.35
N ALA A 91 1.47 6.34 13.07
CA ALA A 91 2.12 6.82 11.86
C ALA A 91 2.08 5.76 10.75
N CYS A 92 1.63 6.13 9.56
CA CYS A 92 1.57 5.23 8.42
C CYS A 92 2.28 5.80 7.18
N PRO A 93 2.97 4.95 6.39
CA PRO A 93 3.43 5.32 5.06
C PRO A 93 2.28 5.70 4.12
N LEU A 94 2.37 6.86 3.49
CA LEU A 94 1.44 7.26 2.45
C LEU A 94 1.83 6.66 1.10
N ALA A 95 0.85 6.47 0.21
CA ALA A 95 1.12 6.07 -1.17
C ALA A 95 1.95 7.16 -1.88
N PRO A 96 3.13 6.82 -2.45
CA PRO A 96 3.92 7.74 -3.27
C PRO A 96 3.18 8.12 -4.57
N PRO A 97 3.61 9.17 -5.29
CA PRO A 97 2.95 9.60 -6.54
C PRO A 97 2.78 8.48 -7.58
N GLY A 98 3.73 7.54 -7.69
CA GLY A 98 3.63 6.37 -8.59
C GLY A 98 2.59 5.32 -8.19
N ASN A 99 1.95 5.50 -7.03
CA ASN A 99 0.92 4.60 -6.49
C ASN A 99 -0.43 5.33 -6.28
N VAL A 100 -0.62 6.46 -6.96
CA VAL A 100 -1.89 7.20 -6.97
C VAL A 100 -2.62 6.93 -8.30
N LEU A 101 -3.68 6.14 -8.23
CA LEU A 101 -4.55 5.83 -9.37
C LEU A 101 -5.56 6.96 -9.59
N LEU A 102 -5.76 7.35 -10.84
CA LEU A 102 -6.81 8.32 -11.22
C LEU A 102 -8.20 7.68 -11.33
N ALA A 103 -8.26 6.36 -11.48
CA ALA A 103 -9.49 5.59 -11.52
C ALA A 103 -9.81 5.02 -10.13
N PRO A 104 -11.10 4.82 -9.79
CA PRO A 104 -11.49 4.21 -8.53
C PRO A 104 -11.15 2.72 -8.49
N LEU A 105 -10.48 2.29 -7.41
CA LEU A 105 -10.24 0.88 -7.10
C LEU A 105 -11.43 0.34 -6.27
N ARG A 106 -12.42 -0.24 -6.97
CA ARG A 106 -13.69 -0.73 -6.40
C ARG A 106 -13.58 -2.13 -5.78
N ALA A 107 -12.59 -2.35 -4.94
CA ALA A 107 -12.36 -3.61 -4.22
C ALA A 107 -11.63 -3.34 -2.91
N GLY A 108 -11.69 -4.25 -1.96
CA GLY A 108 -11.05 -4.12 -0.65
C GLY A 108 -11.87 -3.34 0.37
N GLU A 109 -11.22 -2.94 1.45
CA GLU A 109 -11.87 -2.30 2.59
C GLU A 109 -12.36 -0.88 2.25
N LEU A 110 -13.52 -0.55 2.81
CA LEU A 110 -14.12 0.78 2.77
C LEU A 110 -13.77 1.55 4.05
N THR A 111 -14.07 2.84 4.09
CA THR A 111 -13.91 3.65 5.30
C THR A 111 -14.75 3.10 6.45
N TYR A 112 -14.13 2.99 7.63
CA TYR A 112 -14.81 2.63 8.87
C TYR A 112 -15.60 3.84 9.43
N PRO A 113 -16.81 3.66 10.00
CA PRO A 113 -17.64 4.74 10.53
C PRO A 113 -17.04 5.52 11.70
#